data_AF-A0A1F9ZQP9-F1
#
_entry.id   AF-A0A1F9ZQP9-F1
#
_cell.length_a   1.000
_cell.length_b   1.000
_cell.length_c   1.000
_cell.angle_alpha   90.00
_cell.angle_beta   90.00
_cell.angle_gamma   90.00
#
_symmetry.space_group_name_H-M   'P 1'
#
loop_
_entity.id
_entity.type
_entity.pdbx_description
1 polymer ?
#
loop_
_entity_poly.entity_id
_entity_poly.type
_entity_poly.pdbx_seq_one_letter_code
_entity_poly.pdbx_strand_id
1 'polypeptide(L)'
;MDPEALAAWVLRDRPEWTPERIRKAMEGTETLTVKLTEPIPVLIQYGTAAVAENGEVRFFDDIYSRDTAEGAAFEERSRTAAR
;
A
#
# COMPACT_ATOMS: atom_id res chain seq x y z
N MET A 1 -5.51 -0.43 -10.74
CA MET A 1 -5.57 0.60 -9.68
C MET A 1 -6.12 1.86 -10.33
N ASP A 2 -7.15 2.47 -9.77
CA ASP A 2 -7.82 3.64 -10.36
C ASP A 2 -7.48 4.90 -9.53
N PRO A 3 -6.49 5.71 -9.97
CA PRO A 3 -6.06 6.88 -9.23
C PRO A 3 -7.12 8.00 -9.21
N GLU A 4 -7.97 8.08 -10.24
CA GLU A 4 -9.02 9.09 -10.29
C GLU A 4 -10.11 8.78 -9.26
N ALA A 5 -10.53 7.51 -9.18
CA ALA A 5 -11.47 7.06 -8.16
C ALA A 5 -10.93 7.26 -6.73
N LEU A 6 -9.64 7.01 -6.51
CA LEU A 6 -9.00 7.29 -5.22
C LEU A 6 -9.03 8.79 -4.90
N ALA A 7 -8.70 9.67 -5.85
CA ALA A 7 -8.76 11.11 -5.66
C ALA A 7 -10.18 11.59 -5.32
N ALA A 8 -11.19 11.07 -6.02
CA ALA A 8 -12.59 11.36 -5.73
C ALA A 8 -13.00 10.91 -4.33
N TRP A 9 -12.59 9.71 -3.90
CA TRP A 9 -12.88 9.22 -2.55
C TRP A 9 -12.20 10.05 -1.46
N VAL A 10 -10.92 10.42 -1.65
CA VAL A 10 -10.16 11.22 -0.69
C VAL A 10 -10.71 12.65 -0.56
N LEU A 11 -11.22 13.23 -1.66
CA LEU A 11 -11.71 14.61 -1.71
C LEU A 11 -13.23 14.76 -1.56
N ARG A 12 -13.96 13.67 -1.29
CA ARG A 12 -15.44 13.62 -1.28
C ARG A 12 -16.14 14.65 -0.40
N ASP A 13 -15.50 15.07 0.70
CA ASP A 13 -16.05 16.03 1.66
C ASP A 13 -15.72 17.49 1.29
N ARG A 14 -15.16 17.72 0.09
CA ARG A 14 -14.82 19.05 -0.45
C ARG A 14 -15.65 19.33 -1.71
N PRO A 15 -16.78 20.04 -1.62
CA PRO A 15 -17.72 20.21 -2.73
C PRO A 15 -17.12 20.93 -3.95
N GLU A 16 -16.03 21.68 -3.78
CA GLU A 16 -15.30 22.30 -4.88
C GLU A 16 -14.54 21.29 -5.76
N TRP A 17 -14.28 20.07 -5.26
CA TRP A 17 -13.60 19.00 -5.97
C TRP A 17 -14.60 18.04 -6.63
N THR A 18 -15.23 18.50 -7.71
CA THR A 18 -16.10 17.65 -8.54
C THR A 18 -15.29 16.64 -9.36
N PRO A 19 -15.89 15.52 -9.82
CA PRO A 19 -15.21 14.56 -10.69
C PRO A 19 -14.58 15.21 -11.94
N GLU A 20 -15.27 16.16 -12.57
CA GLU A 20 -14.75 16.89 -13.73
C GLU A 20 -13.52 17.73 -13.39
N ARG A 21 -13.52 18.36 -12.21
CA ARG A 21 -12.37 19.14 -11.73
C ARG A 21 -11.18 18.24 -11.43
N ILE A 22 -11.40 17.09 -10.80
CA ILE A 22 -10.36 16.11 -10.51
C ILE A 22 -9.74 15.62 -11.81
N ARG A 23 -10.55 15.19 -12.78
CA ARG A 23 -10.07 14.76 -14.09
C ARG A 23 -9.26 15.83 -14.79
N LYS A 24 -9.80 17.05 -14.85
CA LYS A 24 -9.10 18.20 -15.46
C LYS A 24 -7.77 18.50 -14.78
N ALA A 25 -7.68 18.36 -13.45
CA ALA A 25 -6.43 18.55 -12.71
C ALA A 25 -5.41 17.44 -13.02
N MET A 26 -5.84 16.18 -13.15
CA MET A 26 -4.97 15.05 -13.45
C MET A 26 -4.45 15.06 -14.90
N GLU A 27 -5.24 15.57 -15.85
CA GLU A 27 -4.86 15.71 -17.27
C GLU A 27 -4.07 16.99 -17.55
N GLY A 28 -3.96 17.90 -16.58
CA GLY A 28 -3.27 19.17 -16.71
C GLY A 28 -1.74 19.04 -16.74
N THR A 29 -1.08 20.09 -17.21
CA THR A 29 0.40 20.18 -17.24
C THR A 29 0.99 20.77 -15.96
N GLU A 30 0.17 21.43 -15.14
CA GLU A 30 0.59 22.03 -13.87
C GLU A 30 0.36 21.08 -12.70
N THR A 31 1.36 20.95 -11.83
CA THR A 31 1.23 20.14 -10.62
C THR A 31 0.45 20.91 -9.55
N LEU A 32 -0.65 20.31 -9.07
CA LEU A 32 -1.45 20.85 -7.97
C LEU A 32 -1.21 20.06 -6.68
N THR A 33 -0.91 20.76 -5.59
CA THR A 33 -0.85 20.16 -4.25
C THR A 33 -2.14 20.48 -3.49
N VAL A 34 -2.90 19.43 -3.13
CA VAL A 34 -4.16 19.56 -2.40
C VAL A 34 -3.96 19.02 -0.99
N LYS A 35 -4.10 19.88 0.02
CA LYS A 35 -4.08 19.44 1.42
C LYS A 35 -5.42 18.79 1.77
N LEU A 36 -5.34 17.62 2.40
CA LEU A 36 -6.50 16.91 2.92
C LEU A 36 -7.02 17.61 4.17
N THR A 37 -8.34 17.60 4.34
CA THR A 37 -9.00 18.15 5.54
C THR A 37 -8.64 17.32 6.77
N GLU A 38 -8.71 16.00 6.62
CA GLU A 38 -8.37 15.05 7.67
C GLU A 38 -7.18 14.18 7.22
N PRO A 39 -6.18 13.94 8.07
CA PRO A 39 -5.11 13.01 7.76
C PRO A 39 -5.64 11.58 7.59
N ILE A 40 -5.30 10.94 6.47
CA ILE A 40 -5.61 9.54 6.21
C ILE A 40 -4.35 8.71 6.52
N PRO A 41 -4.40 7.78 7.50
CA PRO A 41 -3.26 6.91 7.79
C PRO A 41 -2.93 6.02 6.59
N VAL A 42 -1.65 5.94 6.24
CA VAL A 42 -1.15 5.06 5.18
C VAL A 42 -0.17 4.07 5.77
N LEU A 43 -0.45 2.78 5.61
CA LEU A 43 0.44 1.68 5.97
C LEU A 43 0.93 1.00 4.69
N ILE A 44 2.24 1.01 4.48
CA ILE A 44 2.88 0.27 3.39
C ILE A 44 3.57 -0.93 4.02
N GLN A 45 3.02 -2.12 3.77
CA GLN A 45 3.55 -3.39 4.26
C GLN A 45 4.14 -4.19 3.11
N TYR A 46 5.19 -4.95 3.43
CA TYR A 46 5.73 -5.98 2.57
C TYR A 46 5.47 -7.35 3.20
N GLY A 47 4.89 -8.27 2.44
CA GLY A 47 4.62 -9.63 2.86
C GLY A 47 4.53 -10.54 1.64
N THR A 48 5.08 -11.74 1.77
CA THR A 48 5.14 -12.78 0.74
C THR A 48 4.03 -13.83 0.91
N ALA A 49 3.21 -13.70 1.96
CA ALA A 49 2.03 -14.51 2.18
C ALA A 49 0.87 -13.68 2.74
N ALA A 50 -0.35 -13.93 2.27
CA ALA A 50 -1.57 -13.31 2.79
C ALA A 50 -2.75 -14.28 2.75
N VAL A 51 -3.71 -14.08 3.65
CA VAL A 51 -4.97 -14.85 3.69
C VAL A 51 -6.06 -14.00 3.04
N ALA A 52 -6.67 -14.53 1.98
CA ALA A 52 -7.82 -13.91 1.35
C ALA A 52 -9.07 -14.04 2.23
N GLU A 53 -10.09 -13.22 1.97
CA GLU A 53 -11.33 -13.20 2.79
C GLU A 53 -12.04 -14.56 2.87
N ASN A 54 -11.90 -15.39 1.85
CA ASN A 54 -12.45 -16.75 1.81
C ASN A 54 -11.60 -17.79 2.57
N GLY A 55 -10.53 -17.38 3.25
CA GLY A 55 -9.62 -18.25 3.99
C GLY A 55 -8.51 -18.89 3.14
N GLU A 56 -8.44 -18.60 1.85
CA GLU A 56 -7.38 -19.10 0.98
C GLU A 56 -6.04 -18.42 1.31
N VAL A 57 -4.98 -19.21 1.49
CA VAL A 57 -3.62 -18.68 1.65
C VAL A 57 -3.02 -18.46 0.26
N ARG A 58 -2.52 -17.24 0.03
CA ARG A 58 -1.82 -16.86 -1.20
C ARG A 58 -0.37 -16.51 -0.88
N PHE A 59 0.53 -17.01 -1.72
CA PHE A 59 1.95 -16.70 -1.66
C PHE A 59 2.35 -15.83 -2.85
N PHE A 60 3.32 -14.96 -2.64
CA PHE A 60 3.82 -13.97 -3.60
C PHE A 60 5.35 -14.02 -3.65
N ASP A 61 5.92 -13.58 -4.77
CA ASP A 61 7.36 -13.59 -4.97
C ASP A 61 8.08 -12.68 -3.95
N ASP A 62 9.13 -13.23 -3.33
CA ASP A 62 10.03 -12.50 -2.43
C ASP A 62 11.03 -11.63 -3.21
N ILE A 63 10.52 -10.59 -3.87
CA ILE A 63 11.31 -9.69 -4.72
C ILE A 63 12.41 -8.90 -3.98
N TYR A 64 12.35 -8.83 -2.66
CA TYR A 64 13.41 -8.21 -1.85
C TYR A 64 14.30 -9.23 -1.13
N SER A 65 14.09 -10.53 -1.36
CA SER A 65 14.85 -11.63 -0.76
C SER A 65 14.87 -11.58 0.77
N ARG A 66 13.81 -11.08 1.39
CA ARG A 66 13.70 -10.94 2.85
C ARG A 66 13.48 -12.27 3.53
N ASP A 67 12.66 -13.14 2.97
CA ASP A 67 12.33 -14.44 3.55
C ASP A 67 13.59 -15.32 3.64
N THR A 68 14.47 -15.22 2.64
CA THR A 68 15.75 -15.94 2.64
C THR A 68 16.66 -15.47 3.77
N ALA A 69 16.79 -14.15 3.96
CA ALA A 69 17.61 -13.58 5.02
C ALA A 69 17.05 -13.90 6.41
N GLU A 70 15.73 -13.83 6.57
CA GLU A 70 15.03 -14.13 7.81
C GLU A 70 15.11 -15.62 8.15
N GLY A 71 14.96 -16.51 7.17
CA GLY A 71 15.12 -17.95 7.35
C GLY A 71 16.51 -18.33 7.85
N ALA A 72 17.57 -17.79 7.24
CA ALA A 72 18.94 -18.03 7.68
C ALA A 72 19.19 -17.56 9.12
N ALA A 73 18.68 -16.37 9.48
CA ALA A 73 18.79 -15.84 10.83
C ALA A 73 18.02 -16.69 11.86
N PHE A 74 16.86 -17.21 11.47
CA PHE A 74 16.08 -18.11 12.32
C PHE A 74 16.81 -19.44 12.58
N GLU A 75 17.44 -20.04 11.57
CA GLU A 75 18.23 -21.27 11.71
C GLU A 75 19.46 -21.10 12.62
N GLU A 76 20.17 -19.97 12.51
CA GLU A 76 21.32 -19.65 13.36
C GLU A 76 20.91 -19.53 14.84
N ARG A 77 19.83 -18.80 15.11
CA ARG A 77 19.28 -18.64 16.47
C ARG A 77 18.83 -19.98 17.05
N SER A 78 18.16 -20.80 16.25
CA SER A 78 17.68 -22.12 16.65
C SER A 78 18.83 -23.05 17.04
N ARG A 79 19.94 -23.04 16.29
CA ARG A 79 21.16 -23.81 16.64
C ARG A 79 21.84 -23.32 17.90
N THR A 80 21.86 -22.01 18.13
CA THR A 80 22.48 -21.40 19.32
C THR A 80 21.68 -21.71 20.58
N ALA A 81 20.34 -21.71 20.48
CA ALA A 81 19.44 -22.03 21.59
C ALA A 81 19.40 -23.53 21.95
N ALA A 82 19.83 -24.41 21.03
CA ALA A 82 19.86 -25.86 21.23
C ALA A 82 21.20 -26.38 21.81
N ARG A 83 22.15 -25.49 22.13
CA ARG A 83 23.41 -25.79 22.82
C ARG A 83 23.34 -25.35 24.28
#